data_AF-C0D9C9-F1
#
_entry.id   AF-C0D9C9-F1
#
_cell.length_a   1.000
_cell.length_b   1.000
_cell.length_c   1.000
_cell.angle_alpha   90.00
_cell.angle_beta   90.00
_cell.angle_gamma   90.00
#
_symmetry.space_group_name_H-M   'P 1'
#
loop_
_entity.id
_entity.type
_entity.pdbx_description
1 polymer ?
#
loop_
_entity_poly.entity_id
_entity_poly.type
_entity_poly.pdbx_seq_one_letter_code
_entity_poly.pdbx_strand_id
1 'polypeptide(L)'
;MTRREKTAALVAAVLTIVVTLYSAWKLVGTGVLSWHAAQPDFYSMALETAAVWLILFLLFFCAQNSLTAWFWTAVLCAAFCWLHVIFLPVAFAGAYTVYLILAGRWFNRTVLRQNLGLCWDYLLGGALTITVFCLLSLAQLGSIHNLRIWVAASGLCLLVWAGVCLRDFRTGTAGVRLRDFRTAPAADHMRGWLSGAGAPQPSDSPICGRSHPGSSAMLAAILALLLLQAGRMNLAVDFDSIWYGVRSHVMLNSGNSIYENLGTLGVVYTYPKGWEVLGLPLAGLPSYSFSISMNLWMAALTLFAAYETARLCLKHRLALWLPFL
;
A
#
# COMPACT_ATOMS: atom_id res chain seq x y z
N MET A 1 -35.41 -12.14 -6.34
CA MET A 1 -34.86 -13.20 -5.49
C MET A 1 -36.01 -13.97 -4.84
N THR A 2 -36.23 -15.22 -5.26
CA THR A 2 -37.35 -16.05 -4.78
C THR A 2 -37.13 -16.50 -3.32
N ARG A 3 -38.19 -16.89 -2.62
CA ARG A 3 -38.10 -17.36 -1.22
C ARG A 3 -37.16 -18.57 -1.07
N ARG A 4 -37.12 -19.44 -2.10
CA ARG A 4 -36.21 -20.60 -2.19
C ARG A 4 -34.75 -20.20 -2.37
N GLU A 5 -34.47 -19.18 -3.19
CA GLU A 5 -33.11 -18.63 -3.34
C GLU A 5 -32.60 -18.01 -2.05
N LYS A 6 -33.46 -17.28 -1.30
CA LYS A 6 -33.07 -16.70 0.00
C LYS A 6 -32.75 -17.78 1.03
N THR A 7 -33.54 -18.86 1.08
CA THR A 7 -33.25 -19.98 1.98
C THR A 7 -31.99 -20.73 1.57
N ALA A 8 -31.76 -20.94 0.27
CA ALA A 8 -30.55 -21.59 -0.23
C ALA A 8 -29.30 -20.74 0.08
N ALA A 9 -29.37 -19.42 -0.13
CA ALA A 9 -28.29 -18.49 0.21
C ALA A 9 -27.99 -18.46 1.71
N LEU A 10 -29.02 -18.51 2.56
CA LEU A 10 -28.84 -18.55 4.01
C LEU A 10 -28.21 -19.87 4.47
N VAL A 11 -28.66 -21.01 3.92
CA VAL A 11 -28.06 -22.32 4.21
C VAL A 11 -26.60 -22.36 3.75
N ALA A 12 -26.31 -21.85 2.55
CA ALA A 12 -24.95 -21.75 2.05
C ALA A 12 -24.07 -20.86 2.95
N ALA A 13 -24.57 -19.68 3.35
CA ALA A 13 -23.83 -18.79 4.25
C ALA A 13 -23.53 -19.44 5.61
N VAL A 14 -24.52 -20.11 6.21
CA VAL A 14 -24.35 -20.83 7.47
C VAL A 14 -23.34 -21.97 7.30
N LEU A 15 -23.43 -22.74 6.23
CA LEU A 15 -22.49 -23.84 5.95
C LEU A 15 -21.07 -23.32 5.77
N THR A 16 -20.88 -22.22 5.03
CA THR A 16 -19.58 -21.58 4.88
C THR A 16 -19.02 -21.13 6.21
N ILE A 17 -19.84 -20.48 7.07
CA ILE A 17 -19.42 -20.05 8.42
C ILE A 17 -19.03 -21.26 9.29
N VAL A 18 -19.81 -22.34 9.26
CA VAL A 18 -19.51 -23.53 10.05
C VAL A 18 -18.22 -24.19 9.58
N VAL A 19 -18.03 -24.32 8.26
CA VAL A 19 -16.81 -24.90 7.69
C VAL A 19 -15.60 -24.03 8.01
N THR A 20 -15.67 -22.71 7.85
CA THR A 20 -14.54 -21.82 8.16
C THR A 20 -14.20 -21.82 9.64
N LEU A 21 -15.19 -21.79 10.54
CA LEU A 21 -14.97 -21.88 11.99
C LEU A 21 -14.39 -23.24 12.39
N TYR A 22 -14.89 -24.33 11.81
CA TYR A 22 -14.36 -25.67 12.08
C TYR A 22 -12.91 -25.80 11.60
N SER A 23 -12.60 -25.33 10.38
CA SER A 23 -11.24 -25.29 9.85
C SER A 23 -10.31 -24.43 10.70
N ALA A 24 -10.77 -23.25 11.14
CA ALA A 24 -9.99 -22.38 12.02
C ALA A 24 -9.72 -23.05 13.38
N TRP A 25 -10.72 -23.69 13.98
CA TRP A 25 -10.56 -24.44 15.22
C TRP A 25 -9.60 -25.64 15.06
N LYS A 26 -9.71 -26.37 13.94
CA LYS A 26 -8.80 -27.48 13.67
C LYS A 26 -7.37 -27.03 13.44
N LEU A 27 -7.14 -25.83 12.93
CA LEU A 27 -5.81 -25.29 12.68
C LEU A 27 -5.20 -24.66 13.95
N VAL A 28 -5.98 -23.83 14.65
CA VAL A 28 -5.54 -22.99 15.78
C VAL A 28 -5.80 -23.65 17.14
N GLY A 29 -6.91 -24.34 17.33
CA GLY A 29 -7.26 -24.96 18.62
C GLY A 29 -6.53 -26.29 18.84
N THR A 30 -6.69 -27.24 17.90
CA THR A 30 -6.13 -28.60 18.03
C THR A 30 -4.98 -28.89 17.05
N GLY A 31 -4.66 -27.94 16.18
CA GLY A 31 -3.76 -28.14 15.05
C GLY A 31 -2.34 -27.65 15.28
N VAL A 32 -1.58 -27.55 14.19
CA VAL A 32 -0.17 -27.16 14.17
C VAL A 32 0.05 -25.73 14.74
N LEU A 33 -0.95 -24.85 14.64
CA LEU A 33 -0.86 -23.47 15.17
C LEU A 33 -1.26 -23.35 16.64
N SER A 34 -1.74 -24.43 17.28
CA SER A 34 -2.14 -24.39 18.69
C SER A 34 -1.01 -24.00 19.64
N TRP A 35 0.22 -24.43 19.32
CA TRP A 35 1.40 -24.01 20.06
C TRP A 35 1.66 -22.50 19.95
N HIS A 36 1.46 -21.90 18.78
CA HIS A 36 1.63 -20.46 18.57
C HIS A 36 0.53 -19.67 19.30
N ALA A 37 -0.71 -20.17 19.30
CA ALA A 37 -1.84 -19.54 19.99
C ALA A 37 -1.69 -19.58 21.52
N ALA A 38 -0.94 -20.54 22.06
CA ALA A 38 -0.66 -20.64 23.49
C ALA A 38 0.41 -19.66 23.98
N GLN A 39 1.14 -18.97 23.08
CA GLN A 39 2.17 -18.03 23.48
C GLN A 39 1.58 -16.74 24.04
N PRO A 40 2.17 -16.16 25.10
CA PRO A 40 1.70 -14.89 25.66
C PRO A 40 1.78 -13.75 24.65
N ASP A 41 2.77 -13.80 23.74
CA ASP A 41 2.98 -12.81 22.67
C ASP A 41 1.81 -12.77 21.67
N PHE A 42 1.14 -13.91 21.46
CA PHE A 42 -0.05 -13.95 20.61
C PHE A 42 -1.18 -13.10 21.20
N TYR A 43 -1.43 -13.24 22.51
CA TYR A 43 -2.48 -12.50 23.20
C TYR A 43 -2.16 -11.03 23.35
N SER A 44 -0.89 -10.67 23.57
CA SER A 44 -0.47 -9.26 23.64
C SER A 44 -0.66 -8.55 22.30
N MET A 45 -0.23 -9.17 21.19
CA MET A 45 -0.45 -8.61 19.85
C MET A 45 -1.94 -8.56 19.47
N ALA A 46 -2.72 -9.57 19.85
CA ALA A 46 -4.17 -9.57 19.60
C ALA A 46 -4.88 -8.42 20.34
N LEU A 47 -4.51 -8.20 21.61
CA LEU A 47 -5.05 -7.10 22.43
C LEU A 47 -4.63 -5.74 21.87
N GLU A 48 -3.35 -5.58 21.51
CA GLU A 48 -2.84 -4.36 20.89
C GLU A 48 -3.59 -4.05 19.58
N THR A 49 -3.77 -5.05 18.72
CA THR A 49 -4.50 -4.90 17.45
C THR A 49 -5.96 -4.52 17.69
N ALA A 50 -6.62 -5.14 18.67
CA ALA A 50 -7.99 -4.81 19.05
C ALA A 50 -8.11 -3.38 19.60
N ALA A 51 -7.15 -2.93 20.41
CA ALA A 51 -7.10 -1.58 20.94
C ALA A 51 -6.88 -0.54 19.83
N VAL A 52 -5.93 -0.78 18.93
CA VAL A 52 -5.67 0.07 17.75
C VAL A 52 -6.92 0.16 16.87
N TRP A 53 -7.57 -0.98 16.61
CA TRP A 53 -8.83 -1.02 15.86
C TRP A 53 -9.92 -0.18 16.52
N LEU A 54 -10.11 -0.31 17.84
CA LEU A 54 -11.10 0.45 18.59
C LEU A 54 -10.83 1.96 18.50
N ILE A 55 -9.57 2.38 18.68
CA ILE A 55 -9.18 3.79 18.60
C ILE A 55 -9.45 4.32 17.18
N LEU A 56 -9.03 3.60 16.15
CA LEU A 56 -9.28 3.97 14.75
C LEU A 56 -10.78 4.07 14.45
N PHE A 57 -11.56 3.10 14.93
CA PHE A 57 -13.00 3.09 14.77
C PHE A 57 -13.64 4.33 15.40
N LEU A 58 -13.25 4.66 16.64
CA LEU A 58 -13.73 5.84 17.33
C LEU A 58 -13.30 7.14 16.62
N LEU A 59 -12.08 7.21 16.10
CA LEU A 59 -11.62 8.35 15.31
C LEU A 59 -12.49 8.56 14.07
N PHE A 60 -12.74 7.51 13.29
CA PHE A 60 -13.58 7.63 12.07
C PHE A 60 -15.07 7.80 12.36
N PHE A 61 -15.57 7.28 13.48
CA PHE A 61 -16.98 7.36 13.86
C PHE A 61 -17.35 8.67 14.58
N CYS A 62 -16.44 9.24 15.37
CA CYS A 62 -16.67 10.46 16.14
C CYS A 62 -16.15 11.73 15.47
N ALA A 63 -15.23 11.62 14.50
CA ALA A 63 -14.75 12.81 13.81
C ALA A 63 -15.85 13.46 12.98
N GLN A 64 -16.08 14.75 13.25
CA GLN A 64 -16.97 15.59 12.44
C GLN A 64 -16.32 15.96 11.09
N ASN A 65 -14.99 16.12 11.07
CA ASN A 65 -14.25 16.46 9.87
C ASN A 65 -13.36 15.29 9.41
N SER A 66 -13.46 14.92 8.14
CA SER A 66 -12.62 13.88 7.51
C SER A 66 -11.13 14.19 7.66
N LEU A 67 -10.73 15.45 7.44
CA LEU A 67 -9.34 15.87 7.57
C LEU A 67 -8.79 15.70 9.00
N THR A 68 -9.58 16.00 10.03
CA THR A 68 -9.15 15.77 11.42
C THR A 68 -9.04 14.27 11.73
N ALA A 69 -9.94 13.44 11.19
CA ALA A 69 -9.88 11.99 11.35
C ALA A 69 -8.56 11.43 10.77
N TRP A 70 -8.23 11.85 9.54
CA TRP A 70 -7.01 11.44 8.86
C TRP A 70 -5.75 11.99 9.54
N PHE A 71 -5.77 13.21 10.05
CA PHE A 71 -4.67 13.78 10.82
C PHE A 71 -4.36 12.93 12.08
N TRP A 72 -5.37 12.67 12.91
CA TRP A 72 -5.20 11.86 14.11
C TRP A 72 -4.86 10.40 13.79
N THR A 73 -5.38 9.87 12.71
CA THR A 73 -5.00 8.54 12.20
C THR A 73 -3.52 8.51 11.82
N ALA A 74 -3.01 9.53 11.11
CA ALA A 74 -1.60 9.62 10.74
C ALA A 74 -0.69 9.74 11.98
N VAL A 75 -1.11 10.51 12.99
CA VAL A 75 -0.41 10.62 14.29
C VAL A 75 -0.37 9.26 14.99
N LEU A 76 -1.49 8.54 15.04
CA LEU A 76 -1.56 7.20 15.62
C LEU A 76 -0.65 6.21 14.89
N CYS A 77 -0.69 6.18 13.55
CA CYS A 77 0.20 5.34 12.75
C CYS A 77 1.67 5.67 12.99
N ALA A 78 2.03 6.96 13.06
CA ALA A 78 3.40 7.38 13.32
C ALA A 78 3.87 6.96 14.72
N ALA A 79 3.04 7.17 15.75
CA ALA A 79 3.31 6.75 17.11
C ALA A 79 3.45 5.23 17.23
N PHE A 80 2.54 4.47 16.63
CA PHE A 80 2.60 3.01 16.58
C PHE A 80 3.90 2.52 15.91
N CYS A 81 4.22 3.05 14.73
CA CYS A 81 5.45 2.69 14.02
C CYS A 81 6.71 3.09 14.81
N TRP A 82 6.66 4.18 15.59
CA TRP A 82 7.77 4.59 16.45
C TRP A 82 7.98 3.61 17.60
N LEU A 83 6.90 3.22 18.28
CA LEU A 83 6.94 2.24 19.38
C LEU A 83 7.49 0.88 18.93
N HIS A 84 7.15 0.45 17.71
CA HIS A 84 7.66 -0.79 17.11
C HIS A 84 9.04 -0.66 16.45
N VAL A 85 9.68 0.52 16.50
CA VAL A 85 11.02 0.80 15.91
C VAL A 85 11.06 0.56 14.39
N ILE A 86 9.92 0.71 13.71
CA ILE A 86 9.75 0.52 12.27
C ILE A 86 9.45 1.83 11.52
N PHE A 87 9.32 2.95 12.24
CA PHE A 87 8.97 4.24 11.66
C PHE A 87 9.89 4.66 10.51
N LEU A 88 11.20 4.58 10.72
CA LEU A 88 12.19 4.98 9.72
C LEU A 88 12.15 4.06 8.47
N PRO A 89 12.18 2.72 8.60
CA PRO A 89 11.97 1.83 7.46
C PRO A 89 10.68 2.10 6.66
N VAL A 90 9.54 2.27 7.34
CA VAL A 90 8.25 2.53 6.70
C VAL A 90 8.24 3.89 6.00
N ALA A 91 8.78 4.93 6.64
CA ALA A 91 8.85 6.28 6.06
C ALA A 91 9.78 6.33 4.85
N PHE A 92 10.95 5.68 4.92
CA PHE A 92 11.92 5.66 3.83
C PHE A 92 11.42 4.86 2.63
N ALA A 93 10.85 3.67 2.86
CA ALA A 93 10.17 2.91 1.82
C ALA A 93 9.00 3.69 1.22
N GLY A 94 8.23 4.41 2.05
CA GLY A 94 7.12 5.24 1.60
C GLY A 94 7.57 6.40 0.71
N ALA A 95 8.68 7.07 1.05
CA ALA A 95 9.29 8.09 0.21
C ALA A 95 9.71 7.51 -1.16
N TYR A 96 10.26 6.29 -1.17
CA TYR A 96 10.59 5.59 -2.40
C TYR A 96 9.34 5.20 -3.21
N THR A 97 8.26 4.75 -2.56
CA THR A 97 6.96 4.51 -3.22
C THR A 97 6.40 5.79 -3.85
N VAL A 98 6.49 6.92 -3.16
CA VAL A 98 6.08 8.23 -3.70
C VAL A 98 6.93 8.61 -4.91
N TYR A 99 8.24 8.39 -4.85
CA TYR A 99 9.14 8.56 -6.00
C TYR A 99 8.68 7.74 -7.21
N LEU A 100 8.36 6.45 -7.03
CA LEU A 100 7.87 5.59 -8.11
C LEU A 100 6.56 6.12 -8.70
N ILE A 101 5.59 6.53 -7.86
CA ILE A 101 4.34 7.12 -8.33
C ILE A 101 4.60 8.41 -9.13
N LEU A 102 5.50 9.29 -8.66
CA LEU A 102 5.82 10.53 -9.36
C LEU A 102 6.52 10.27 -10.70
N ALA A 103 7.45 9.30 -10.75
CA ALA A 103 8.15 8.92 -11.97
C ALA A 103 7.18 8.40 -13.03
N GLY A 104 6.26 7.51 -12.63
CA GLY A 104 5.25 6.99 -13.54
C GLY A 104 4.21 8.03 -13.92
N ARG A 105 3.78 8.90 -13.00
CA ARG A 105 2.88 10.02 -13.30
C ARG A 105 3.49 11.00 -14.29
N TRP A 106 4.78 11.29 -14.14
CA TRP A 106 5.53 12.09 -15.10
C TRP A 106 5.49 11.42 -16.46
N PHE A 107 5.90 10.16 -16.57
CA PHE A 107 5.92 9.42 -17.85
C PHE A 107 4.53 9.32 -18.51
N ASN A 108 3.51 9.02 -17.71
CA ASN A 108 2.11 8.92 -18.11
C ASN A 108 1.61 10.26 -18.70
N ARG A 109 1.90 11.38 -18.04
CA ARG A 109 1.43 12.71 -18.48
C ARG A 109 2.25 13.33 -19.60
N THR A 110 3.58 13.19 -19.56
CA THR A 110 4.47 13.86 -20.51
C THR A 110 4.69 13.04 -21.78
N VAL A 111 4.90 11.73 -21.64
CA VAL A 111 5.22 10.83 -22.75
C VAL A 111 3.96 10.20 -23.33
N LEU A 112 3.17 9.50 -22.50
CA LEU A 112 1.95 8.83 -22.97
C LEU A 112 0.78 9.80 -23.19
N ARG A 113 0.84 11.00 -22.61
CA ARG A 113 -0.24 12.01 -22.62
C ARG A 113 -1.58 11.46 -22.13
N GLN A 114 -1.51 10.52 -21.19
CA GLN A 114 -2.66 9.91 -20.53
C GLN A 114 -2.70 10.35 -19.06
N ASN A 115 -3.84 10.14 -18.42
CA ASN A 115 -4.04 10.40 -16.99
C ASN A 115 -4.59 9.14 -16.33
N LEU A 116 -3.77 8.08 -16.37
CA LEU A 116 -4.07 6.83 -15.68
C LEU A 116 -4.08 7.04 -14.15
N GLY A 117 -4.80 6.17 -13.44
CA GLY A 117 -4.95 6.22 -11.97
C GLY A 117 -3.65 5.96 -11.20
N LEU A 118 -3.70 6.13 -9.87
CA LEU A 118 -2.52 6.03 -9.00
C LEU A 118 -1.80 4.67 -9.08
N CYS A 119 -2.55 3.57 -9.18
CA CYS A 119 -1.99 2.23 -9.30
C CYS A 119 -1.18 2.07 -10.60
N TRP A 120 -1.66 2.67 -11.69
CA TRP A 120 -0.96 2.68 -12.98
C TRP A 120 0.28 3.57 -12.94
N ASP A 121 0.19 4.73 -12.29
CA ASP A 121 1.36 5.59 -12.04
C ASP A 121 2.45 4.80 -11.28
N TYR A 122 2.09 4.04 -10.26
CA TYR A 122 3.04 3.19 -9.54
C TYR A 122 3.68 2.11 -10.43
N LEU A 123 2.86 1.37 -11.20
CA LEU A 123 3.32 0.30 -12.09
C LEU A 123 4.25 0.83 -13.18
N LEU A 124 3.87 1.92 -13.85
CA LEU A 124 4.68 2.56 -14.89
C LEU A 124 6.00 3.10 -14.32
N GLY A 125 5.95 3.71 -13.14
CA GLY A 125 7.14 4.21 -12.46
C GLY A 125 8.09 3.10 -12.02
N GLY A 126 7.55 1.98 -11.52
CA GLY A 126 8.31 0.77 -11.22
C GLY A 126 8.98 0.19 -12.46
N ALA A 127 8.23 0.01 -13.55
CA ALA A 127 8.76 -0.49 -14.82
C ALA A 127 9.87 0.43 -15.37
N LEU A 128 9.63 1.74 -15.40
CA LEU A 128 10.61 2.74 -15.84
C LEU A 128 11.88 2.70 -14.99
N THR A 129 11.75 2.61 -13.67
CA THR A 129 12.89 2.55 -12.76
C THR A 129 13.71 1.28 -12.95
N ILE A 130 13.05 0.12 -13.08
CA ILE A 130 13.74 -1.15 -13.41
C ILE A 130 14.47 -1.03 -14.74
N THR A 131 13.84 -0.51 -15.79
CA THR A 131 14.49 -0.33 -17.10
C THR A 131 15.73 0.55 -16.97
N VAL A 132 15.66 1.67 -16.25
CA VAL A 132 16.84 2.52 -16.04
C VAL A 132 17.93 1.77 -15.27
N PHE A 133 17.60 1.02 -14.22
CA PHE A 133 18.59 0.25 -13.47
C PHE A 133 19.26 -0.81 -14.34
N CYS A 134 18.50 -1.48 -15.20
CA CYS A 134 19.05 -2.41 -16.19
C CYS A 134 19.99 -1.69 -17.17
N LEU A 135 19.61 -0.53 -17.71
CA LEU A 135 20.44 0.23 -18.64
C LEU A 135 21.74 0.76 -17.99
N LEU A 136 21.66 1.28 -16.76
CA LEU A 136 22.83 1.72 -15.99
C LEU A 136 23.76 0.53 -15.69
N SER A 137 23.19 -0.63 -15.39
CA SER A 137 23.95 -1.85 -15.17
C SER A 137 24.60 -2.37 -16.45
N LEU A 138 23.95 -2.26 -17.61
CA LEU A 138 24.57 -2.56 -18.91
C LEU A 138 25.77 -1.63 -19.19
N ALA A 139 25.65 -0.36 -18.80
CA ALA A 139 26.72 0.62 -18.90
C ALA A 139 27.81 0.49 -17.81
N GLN A 140 27.76 -0.53 -16.95
CA GLN A 140 28.68 -0.73 -15.81
C GLN A 140 28.67 0.44 -14.80
N LEU A 141 27.55 1.18 -14.72
CA LEU A 141 27.31 2.26 -13.76
C LEU A 141 26.21 1.89 -12.74
N GLY A 142 25.77 0.63 -12.73
CA GLY A 142 24.66 0.12 -11.94
C GLY A 142 24.99 -0.16 -10.47
N SER A 143 26.06 0.37 -9.89
CA SER A 143 26.38 0.18 -8.47
C SER A 143 25.24 0.65 -7.57
N ILE A 144 25.00 -0.03 -6.43
CA ILE A 144 23.92 0.35 -5.49
C ILE A 144 24.04 1.83 -5.07
N HIS A 145 25.26 2.32 -4.89
CA HIS A 145 25.53 3.72 -4.59
C HIS A 145 25.08 4.65 -5.72
N ASN A 146 25.44 4.35 -6.97
CA ASN A 146 25.04 5.14 -8.14
C ASN A 146 23.52 5.11 -8.35
N LEU A 147 22.88 3.96 -8.13
CA LEU A 147 21.43 3.83 -8.22
C LEU A 147 20.73 4.73 -7.17
N ARG A 148 21.24 4.78 -5.93
CA ARG A 148 20.73 5.68 -4.89
C ARG A 148 20.90 7.15 -5.26
N ILE A 149 22.05 7.54 -5.79
CA ILE A 149 22.29 8.91 -6.27
C ILE A 149 21.31 9.25 -7.40
N TRP A 150 21.13 8.33 -8.36
CA TRP A 150 20.21 8.54 -9.47
C TRP A 150 18.78 8.75 -8.97
N VAL A 151 18.28 7.89 -8.08
CA VAL A 151 16.95 8.03 -7.47
C VAL A 151 16.80 9.34 -6.70
N ALA A 152 17.83 9.75 -5.94
CA ALA A 152 17.79 11.00 -5.19
C ALA A 152 17.74 12.23 -6.13
N ALA A 153 18.58 12.24 -7.18
CA ALA A 153 18.63 13.32 -8.14
C ALA A 153 17.36 13.40 -9.00
N SER A 154 16.91 12.27 -9.56
CA SER A 154 15.67 12.21 -10.35
C SER A 154 14.44 12.51 -9.49
N GLY A 155 14.42 12.06 -8.24
CA GLY A 155 13.37 12.36 -7.28
C GLY A 155 13.24 13.84 -6.97
N LEU A 156 14.36 14.54 -6.77
CA LEU A 156 14.35 16.00 -6.59
C LEU A 156 13.78 16.71 -7.82
N CYS A 157 14.20 16.32 -9.03
CA CYS A 157 13.66 16.86 -10.29
C CYS A 157 12.15 16.62 -10.43
N LEU A 158 11.68 15.42 -10.07
CA LEU A 158 10.25 15.06 -10.11
C LEU A 158 9.43 15.85 -9.09
N LEU A 159 9.97 16.12 -7.91
CA LEU A 159 9.31 16.97 -6.90
C LEU A 159 9.16 18.41 -7.38
N VAL A 160 10.21 18.96 -8.01
CA VAL A 160 10.15 20.29 -8.64
C VAL A 160 9.09 20.32 -9.75
N TRP A 161 9.11 19.32 -10.63
CA TRP A 161 8.11 19.17 -11.70
C TRP A 161 6.68 19.09 -11.15
N ALA A 162 6.44 18.25 -10.14
CA ALA A 162 5.14 18.10 -9.50
C ALA A 162 4.68 19.44 -8.87
N GLY A 163 5.60 20.16 -8.23
CA GLY A 163 5.36 21.49 -7.66
C GLY A 163 4.98 22.53 -8.70
N VAL A 164 5.64 22.55 -9.86
CA VAL A 164 5.29 23.43 -10.99
C VAL A 164 3.91 23.08 -11.54
N CYS A 165 3.62 21.80 -11.82
CA CYS A 165 2.31 21.39 -12.29
C CYS A 165 1.18 21.72 -11.30
N LEU A 166 1.43 21.62 -10.00
CA LEU A 166 0.49 22.02 -8.94
C LEU A 166 0.27 23.55 -8.91
N ARG A 167 1.30 24.35 -9.16
CA ARG A 167 1.19 25.81 -9.25
C ARG A 167 0.40 26.24 -10.46
N ASP A 168 0.69 25.68 -11.64
CA ASP A 168 -0.03 25.98 -12.89
C ASP A 168 -1.54 25.65 -12.77
N PHE A 169 -1.87 24.58 -12.04
CA PHE A 169 -3.25 24.23 -11.71
C PHE A 169 -3.93 25.27 -10.80
N ARG A 170 -3.17 25.88 -9.87
CA ARG A 170 -3.68 26.85 -8.89
C ARG A 170 -3.75 28.29 -9.45
N THR A 171 -2.91 28.65 -10.42
CA THR A 171 -2.81 30.01 -10.96
C THR A 171 -3.68 30.28 -12.20
N GLY A 172 -4.49 29.32 -12.65
CA GLY A 172 -5.58 29.56 -13.61
C GLY A 172 -5.17 29.98 -15.03
N THR A 173 -3.88 30.04 -15.36
CA THR A 173 -3.38 30.38 -16.71
C THR A 173 -3.67 29.29 -17.76
N ALA A 174 -4.12 28.11 -17.34
CA ALA A 174 -4.63 27.05 -18.20
C ALA A 174 -6.16 27.07 -18.39
N GLY A 175 -6.85 28.17 -18.06
CA GLY A 175 -8.32 28.30 -18.17
C GLY A 175 -8.92 28.09 -19.58
N VAL A 176 -8.11 28.10 -20.64
CA VAL A 176 -8.56 27.88 -22.03
C VAL A 176 -8.47 26.41 -22.46
N ARG A 177 -7.66 25.58 -21.80
CA ARG A 177 -7.57 24.13 -22.07
C ARG A 177 -8.34 23.29 -21.04
N LEU A 178 -9.18 23.95 -20.24
CA LEU A 178 -9.84 23.43 -19.04
C LEU A 178 -11.31 23.00 -19.26
N ARG A 179 -11.78 22.93 -20.51
CA ARG A 179 -13.06 22.26 -20.82
C ARG A 179 -12.91 20.74 -20.84
N ASP A 180 -11.74 20.23 -21.22
CA ASP A 180 -11.44 18.79 -21.25
C ASP A 180 -10.91 18.24 -19.92
N PHE A 181 -10.54 19.10 -18.97
CA PHE A 181 -10.05 18.70 -17.64
C PHE A 181 -11.16 18.48 -16.62
N ARG A 182 -12.35 19.07 -16.85
CA ARG A 182 -13.54 18.87 -15.99
C ARG A 182 -14.15 17.48 -16.15
N THR A 183 -13.66 16.68 -17.09
CA THR A 183 -14.09 15.30 -17.35
C THR A 183 -13.03 14.26 -16.96
N ALA A 184 -11.97 14.66 -16.22
CA ALA A 184 -10.94 13.74 -15.75
C ALA A 184 -11.32 13.07 -14.41
N PRO A 185 -11.63 11.75 -14.38
CA PRO A 185 -12.19 11.06 -13.20
C PRO A 185 -11.26 10.95 -11.99
N ALA A 186 -9.95 11.18 -12.16
CA ALA A 186 -8.93 10.95 -11.14
C ALA A 186 -8.76 12.11 -10.14
N ALA A 187 -8.99 13.36 -10.54
CA ALA A 187 -8.90 14.52 -9.64
C ALA A 187 -10.09 14.57 -8.67
N ASP A 188 -11.27 14.14 -9.13
CA ASP A 188 -12.47 13.99 -8.29
C ASP A 188 -12.36 12.80 -7.33
N HIS A 189 -11.56 11.77 -7.65
CA HIS A 189 -11.38 10.60 -6.78
C HIS A 189 -10.54 10.89 -5.53
N MET A 190 -9.41 11.61 -5.67
CA MET A 190 -8.58 12.01 -4.51
C MET A 190 -9.25 13.10 -3.67
N ARG A 191 -9.94 14.04 -4.32
CA ARG A 191 -10.69 15.09 -3.62
C ARG A 191 -11.93 14.52 -2.93
N GLY A 192 -12.59 13.53 -3.53
CA GLY A 192 -13.69 12.78 -2.91
C GLY A 192 -13.24 11.94 -1.70
N TRP A 193 -12.03 11.38 -1.75
CA TRP A 193 -11.43 10.64 -0.63
C TRP A 193 -11.00 11.55 0.53
N LEU A 194 -10.40 12.71 0.25
CA LEU A 194 -9.94 13.66 1.27
C LEU A 194 -11.07 14.55 1.83
N SER A 195 -12.00 15.00 0.99
CA SER A 195 -13.04 15.96 1.40
C SER A 195 -14.33 15.31 1.87
N GLY A 196 -14.55 14.00 1.69
CA GLY A 196 -15.84 13.37 2.03
C GLY A 196 -17.05 14.01 1.32
N ALA A 197 -16.80 14.83 0.30
CA ALA A 197 -17.76 15.71 -0.35
C ALA A 197 -17.96 15.23 -1.80
N GLY A 198 -18.43 14.00 -1.95
CA GLY A 198 -19.17 13.60 -3.13
C GLY A 198 -20.65 13.77 -2.83
N ALA A 199 -21.17 15.00 -2.87
CA ALA A 199 -22.58 15.23 -2.61
C ALA A 199 -23.44 15.04 -3.89
N PRO A 200 -24.65 14.48 -3.77
CA PRO A 200 -25.43 13.88 -4.85
C PRO A 200 -26.59 14.79 -5.33
N GLN A 201 -27.34 14.38 -6.35
CA GLN A 201 -28.65 14.95 -6.69
C GLN A 201 -29.81 14.22 -5.96
N PRO A 202 -30.99 14.85 -5.81
CA PRO A 202 -31.59 15.08 -4.50
C PRO A 202 -32.83 14.22 -4.20
N SER A 203 -33.01 13.86 -2.93
CA SER A 203 -34.29 13.91 -2.21
C SER A 203 -34.02 13.72 -0.70
N ASP A 204 -34.53 14.68 0.07
CA ASP A 204 -34.80 14.70 1.51
C ASP A 204 -33.62 14.76 2.51
N SER A 205 -33.20 16.01 2.79
CA SER A 205 -32.79 16.69 4.06
C SER A 205 -32.18 15.92 5.27
N PRO A 206 -31.51 16.60 6.24
CA PRO A 206 -30.50 17.67 6.17
C PRO A 206 -29.25 17.36 7.07
N ILE A 207 -28.15 18.10 6.84
CA ILE A 207 -27.08 18.47 7.82
C ILE A 207 -26.24 17.33 8.47
N CYS A 208 -24.93 17.33 8.16
CA CYS A 208 -23.85 16.73 8.96
C CYS A 208 -23.98 15.22 9.28
N GLY A 209 -23.88 14.36 8.27
CA GLY A 209 -23.99 12.91 8.44
C GLY A 209 -22.73 12.25 8.99
N ARG A 210 -22.79 11.80 10.25
CA ARG A 210 -21.84 10.83 10.85
C ARG A 210 -21.63 9.66 9.89
N SER A 211 -20.38 9.23 9.71
CA SER A 211 -20.04 8.08 8.86
C SER A 211 -20.82 6.83 9.32
N HIS A 212 -21.33 6.03 8.37
CA HIS A 212 -22.09 4.81 8.72
C HIS A 212 -21.20 3.86 9.51
N PRO A 213 -21.62 3.34 10.68
CA PRO A 213 -20.74 2.63 11.61
C PRO A 213 -20.03 1.45 10.96
N GLY A 214 -20.72 0.70 10.09
CA GLY A 214 -20.10 -0.42 9.37
C GLY A 214 -18.96 -0.04 8.41
N SER A 215 -19.03 1.13 7.77
CA SER A 215 -17.94 1.58 6.87
C SER A 215 -16.73 2.07 7.64
N SER A 216 -16.95 2.74 8.77
CA SER A 216 -15.90 3.23 9.66
C SER A 216 -15.18 2.08 10.36
N ALA A 217 -15.94 1.08 10.83
CA ALA A 217 -15.39 -0.16 11.40
C ALA A 217 -14.54 -0.92 10.38
N MET A 218 -14.97 -0.94 9.11
CA MET A 218 -14.25 -1.63 8.06
C MET A 218 -12.94 -0.94 7.69
N LEU A 219 -12.97 0.38 7.51
CA LEU A 219 -11.76 1.16 7.25
C LEU A 219 -10.76 1.03 8.42
N ALA A 220 -11.26 1.07 9.66
CA ALA A 220 -10.46 0.84 10.85
C ALA A 220 -9.86 -0.58 10.87
N ALA A 221 -10.61 -1.60 10.44
CA ALA A 221 -10.13 -2.98 10.35
C ALA A 221 -8.99 -3.13 9.33
N ILE A 222 -9.14 -2.54 8.14
CA ILE A 222 -8.08 -2.56 7.11
C ILE A 222 -6.80 -1.90 7.65
N LEU A 223 -6.93 -0.72 8.26
CA LEU A 223 -5.79 0.00 8.81
C LEU A 223 -5.16 -0.72 10.01
N ALA A 224 -5.96 -1.31 10.90
CA ALA A 224 -5.45 -2.10 12.01
C ALA A 224 -4.70 -3.35 11.52
N LEU A 225 -5.17 -4.01 10.47
CA LEU A 225 -4.47 -5.14 9.85
C LEU A 225 -3.16 -4.70 9.19
N LEU A 226 -3.13 -3.54 8.52
CA LEU A 226 -1.88 -2.99 7.98
C LEU A 226 -0.89 -2.62 9.10
N LEU A 227 -1.36 -2.03 10.20
CA LEU A 227 -0.52 -1.73 11.37
C LEU A 227 -0.04 -3.00 12.05
N LEU A 228 -0.86 -4.05 12.14
CA LEU A 228 -0.42 -5.37 12.60
C LEU A 228 0.70 -5.93 11.73
N GLN A 229 0.57 -5.84 10.39
CA GLN A 229 1.65 -6.23 9.49
C GLN A 229 2.91 -5.38 9.69
N ALA A 230 2.75 -4.11 10.05
CA ALA A 230 3.87 -3.23 10.37
C ALA A 230 4.55 -3.64 11.68
N GLY A 231 3.79 -3.80 12.76
CA GLY A 231 4.31 -4.14 14.09
C GLY A 231 5.04 -5.49 14.12
N ARG A 232 4.58 -6.48 13.35
CA ARG A 232 5.28 -7.77 13.26
C ARG A 232 6.63 -7.69 12.54
N MET A 233 6.91 -6.67 11.73
CA MET A 233 8.13 -6.64 10.90
C MET A 233 9.41 -6.70 11.74
N ASN A 234 9.38 -6.26 13.00
CA ASN A 234 10.53 -6.29 13.89
C ASN A 234 10.49 -7.43 14.94
N LEU A 235 9.33 -8.05 15.13
CA LEU A 235 9.09 -9.07 16.17
C LEU A 235 9.07 -10.49 15.60
N ALA A 236 8.39 -10.70 14.48
CA ALA A 236 8.18 -12.02 13.88
C ALA A 236 8.47 -11.95 12.38
N VAL A 237 9.73 -12.20 12.03
CA VAL A 237 10.20 -12.23 10.65
C VAL A 237 10.00 -13.62 10.09
N ASP A 238 9.27 -13.72 8.98
CA ASP A 238 9.14 -14.97 8.25
C ASP A 238 10.46 -15.38 7.58
N PHE A 239 10.63 -16.69 7.41
CA PHE A 239 11.85 -17.26 6.83
C PHE A 239 12.18 -16.66 5.46
N ASP A 240 11.18 -16.46 4.60
CA ASP A 240 11.39 -15.87 3.28
C ASP A 240 11.90 -14.43 3.39
N SER A 241 11.33 -13.62 4.27
CA SER A 241 11.80 -12.26 4.50
C SER A 241 13.22 -12.19 5.05
N ILE A 242 13.62 -13.14 5.90
CA ILE A 242 15.03 -13.29 6.31
C ILE A 242 15.87 -13.72 5.10
N TRP A 243 15.42 -14.70 4.34
CA TRP A 243 16.15 -15.22 3.18
C TRP A 243 16.44 -14.12 2.14
N TYR A 244 15.45 -13.29 1.82
CA TYR A 244 15.61 -12.17 0.89
C TYR A 244 16.27 -10.93 1.53
N GLY A 245 16.11 -10.73 2.83
CA GLY A 245 16.75 -9.61 3.55
C GLY A 245 18.23 -9.84 3.87
N VAL A 246 18.62 -11.08 4.15
CA VAL A 246 20.00 -11.53 4.41
C VAL A 246 20.71 -11.95 3.12
N ARG A 247 19.97 -12.18 2.03
CA ARG A 247 20.55 -12.30 0.68
C ARG A 247 21.44 -11.09 0.46
N SER A 248 22.75 -11.35 0.38
CA SER A 248 23.73 -10.28 0.37
C SER A 248 23.47 -9.38 -0.83
N HIS A 249 23.46 -8.07 -0.59
CA HIS A 249 23.42 -7.08 -1.66
C HIS A 249 24.56 -7.28 -2.67
N VAL A 250 25.66 -7.89 -2.21
CA VAL A 250 26.81 -8.35 -3.00
C VAL A 250 26.43 -9.46 -4.00
N MET A 251 25.52 -10.36 -3.64
CA MET A 251 24.99 -11.37 -4.58
C MET A 251 24.03 -10.78 -5.61
N LEU A 252 23.40 -9.64 -5.31
CA LEU A 252 22.50 -8.95 -6.23
C LEU A 252 23.26 -7.96 -7.13
N ASN A 253 24.36 -7.41 -6.63
CA ASN A 253 25.23 -6.45 -7.29
C ASN A 253 26.59 -6.41 -6.57
N SER A 254 27.62 -7.00 -7.16
CA SER A 254 28.94 -7.14 -6.53
C SER A 254 29.85 -5.92 -6.73
N GLY A 255 29.34 -4.85 -7.34
CA GLY A 255 30.11 -3.64 -7.52
C GLY A 255 29.42 -2.68 -8.47
N ASN A 256 29.42 -2.98 -9.76
CA ASN A 256 29.11 -2.04 -10.83
C ASN A 256 27.91 -2.44 -11.68
N SER A 257 27.42 -3.67 -11.60
CA SER A 257 26.30 -4.13 -12.43
C SER A 257 25.55 -5.33 -11.84
N ILE A 258 24.25 -5.39 -12.10
CA ILE A 258 23.41 -6.56 -11.81
C ILE A 258 23.73 -7.76 -12.73
N TYR A 259 24.50 -7.54 -13.79
CA TYR A 259 24.87 -8.57 -14.77
C TYR A 259 26.28 -9.12 -14.54
N GLU A 260 26.90 -8.79 -13.40
CA GLU A 260 28.24 -9.28 -13.07
C GLU A 260 28.25 -10.80 -12.92
N ASN A 261 29.28 -11.43 -13.50
CA ASN A 261 29.48 -12.86 -13.34
C ASN A 261 30.15 -13.12 -11.98
N LEU A 262 29.36 -13.61 -11.04
CA LEU A 262 29.75 -13.93 -9.67
C LEU A 262 30.41 -15.31 -9.53
N GLY A 263 30.64 -16.04 -10.64
CA GLY A 263 31.25 -17.36 -10.65
C GLY A 263 30.27 -18.46 -10.24
N THR A 264 30.67 -19.31 -9.28
CA THR A 264 29.89 -20.46 -8.81
C THR A 264 28.76 -20.04 -7.86
N LEU A 265 27.72 -19.42 -8.42
CA LEU A 265 26.45 -19.22 -7.75
C LEU A 265 25.50 -20.40 -7.98
N GLY A 266 24.71 -20.75 -6.96
CA GLY A 266 23.57 -21.65 -7.15
C GLY A 266 22.55 -21.05 -8.12
N VAL A 267 21.84 -21.89 -8.89
CA VAL A 267 20.85 -21.47 -9.91
C VAL A 267 19.76 -20.55 -9.36
N VAL A 268 19.47 -20.59 -8.05
CA VAL A 268 18.49 -19.71 -7.39
C VAL A 268 18.98 -18.25 -7.28
N TYR A 269 20.27 -18.00 -7.51
CA TYR A 269 20.94 -16.71 -7.40
C TYR A 269 21.42 -16.16 -8.76
N THR A 270 21.10 -16.82 -9.87
CA THR A 270 21.63 -16.43 -11.20
C THR A 270 21.01 -15.16 -11.78
N TYR A 271 19.91 -14.65 -11.22
CA TYR A 271 19.32 -13.40 -11.68
C TYR A 271 18.49 -12.69 -10.59
N PRO A 272 18.62 -11.36 -10.42
CA PRO A 272 17.76 -10.61 -9.50
C PRO A 272 16.34 -10.50 -10.06
N LYS A 273 15.35 -10.91 -9.27
CA LYS A 273 13.94 -10.79 -9.67
C LYS A 273 13.57 -9.32 -9.82
N GLY A 274 12.57 -8.98 -10.66
CA GLY A 274 12.17 -7.59 -10.89
C GLY A 274 11.86 -6.80 -9.60
N TRP A 275 11.32 -7.50 -8.58
CA TRP A 275 11.11 -6.94 -7.25
C TRP A 275 12.42 -6.60 -6.51
N GLU A 276 13.43 -7.47 -6.62
CA GLU A 276 14.76 -7.25 -6.03
C GLU A 276 15.50 -6.12 -6.73
N VAL A 277 15.42 -6.05 -8.07
CA VAL A 277 15.98 -4.93 -8.86
C VAL A 277 15.36 -3.61 -8.43
N LEU A 278 14.04 -3.56 -8.32
CA LEU A 278 13.33 -2.37 -7.83
C LEU A 278 13.72 -2.02 -6.39
N GLY A 279 13.97 -3.01 -5.54
CA GLY A 279 14.40 -2.85 -4.15
C GLY A 279 15.88 -2.52 -3.95
N LEU A 280 16.73 -2.52 -5.00
CA LEU A 280 18.18 -2.32 -4.87
C LEU A 280 18.59 -1.05 -4.11
N PRO A 281 17.94 0.12 -4.29
CA PRO A 281 18.29 1.31 -3.51
C PRO A 281 18.11 1.13 -1.99
N LEU A 282 17.24 0.21 -1.58
CA LEU A 282 16.95 -0.13 -0.20
C LEU A 282 17.80 -1.30 0.33
N ALA A 283 18.50 -2.02 -0.55
CA ALA A 283 19.35 -3.14 -0.18
C ALA A 283 20.62 -2.65 0.54
N GLY A 284 21.13 -3.43 1.50
CA GLY A 284 22.35 -3.09 2.26
C GLY A 284 22.19 -1.94 3.25
N LEU A 285 20.95 -1.63 3.67
CA LEU A 285 20.68 -0.74 4.81
C LEU A 285 20.82 -1.50 6.14
N PRO A 286 20.97 -0.81 7.29
CA PRO A 286 21.27 -1.44 8.58
C PRO A 286 20.23 -2.45 9.10
N SER A 287 19.03 -2.48 8.52
CA SER A 287 17.96 -3.39 8.92
C SER A 287 17.30 -4.03 7.70
N TYR A 288 16.82 -5.26 7.86
CA TYR A 288 16.02 -5.96 6.85
C TYR A 288 14.61 -5.36 6.72
N SER A 289 14.13 -4.64 7.75
CA SER A 289 12.79 -4.05 7.77
C SER A 289 12.56 -3.06 6.63
N PHE A 290 13.61 -2.47 6.05
CA PHE A 290 13.51 -1.58 4.87
C PHE A 290 12.97 -2.30 3.63
N SER A 291 13.40 -3.55 3.42
CA SER A 291 12.90 -4.36 2.31
C SER A 291 11.46 -4.81 2.57
N ILE A 292 11.16 -5.28 3.80
CA ILE A 292 9.79 -5.70 4.17
C ILE A 292 8.81 -4.52 4.12
N SER A 293 9.26 -3.31 4.45
CA SER A 293 8.42 -2.11 4.39
C SER A 293 7.92 -1.81 2.98
N MET A 294 8.67 -2.17 1.93
CA MET A 294 8.16 -2.08 0.56
C MET A 294 7.00 -3.03 0.31
N ASN A 295 7.03 -4.24 0.88
CA ASN A 295 5.91 -5.17 0.78
C ASN A 295 4.66 -4.63 1.48
N LEU A 296 4.83 -3.92 2.60
CA LEU A 296 3.72 -3.25 3.29
C LEU A 296 3.06 -2.17 2.41
N TRP A 297 3.86 -1.33 1.76
CA TRP A 297 3.36 -0.32 0.81
C TRP A 297 2.70 -0.96 -0.41
N MET A 298 3.25 -2.07 -0.92
CA MET A 298 2.61 -2.84 -1.98
C MET A 298 1.27 -3.40 -1.55
N ALA A 299 1.17 -3.98 -0.36
CA ALA A 299 -0.09 -4.51 0.15
C ALA A 299 -1.14 -3.40 0.24
N ALA A 300 -0.78 -2.21 0.71
CA ALA A 300 -1.66 -1.05 0.74
C ALA A 300 -2.10 -0.63 -0.68
N LEU A 301 -1.18 -0.57 -1.64
CA LEU A 301 -1.49 -0.25 -3.04
C LEU A 301 -2.35 -1.33 -3.71
N THR A 302 -2.14 -2.61 -3.42
CA THR A 302 -2.95 -3.72 -3.94
C THR A 302 -4.35 -3.68 -3.37
N LEU A 303 -4.51 -3.41 -2.07
CA LEU A 303 -5.82 -3.20 -1.45
C LEU A 303 -6.54 -2.00 -2.08
N PHE A 304 -5.81 -0.92 -2.36
CA PHE A 304 -6.36 0.25 -3.05
C PHE A 304 -6.76 -0.06 -4.50
N ALA A 305 -5.93 -0.80 -5.25
CA ALA A 305 -6.25 -1.25 -6.61
C ALA A 305 -7.47 -2.16 -6.63
N ALA A 306 -7.56 -3.09 -5.68
CA ALA A 306 -8.71 -3.98 -5.51
C ALA A 306 -9.98 -3.18 -5.17
N TYR A 307 -9.85 -2.14 -4.36
CA TYR A 307 -10.95 -1.22 -4.09
C TYR A 307 -11.37 -0.43 -5.35
N GLU A 308 -10.43 0.13 -6.11
CA GLU A 308 -10.72 0.83 -7.37
C GLU A 308 -11.43 -0.07 -8.39
N THR A 309 -10.98 -1.31 -8.55
CA THR A 309 -11.61 -2.28 -9.45
C THR A 309 -12.99 -2.70 -8.95
N ALA A 310 -13.12 -2.96 -7.65
CA ALA A 310 -14.41 -3.28 -7.03
C ALA A 310 -15.43 -2.17 -7.20
N ARG A 311 -15.00 -0.90 -7.17
CA ARG A 311 -15.87 0.26 -7.41
C ARG A 311 -16.45 0.32 -8.82
N LEU A 312 -15.84 -0.34 -9.80
CA LEU A 312 -16.41 -0.44 -11.15
C LEU A 312 -17.61 -1.39 -11.19
N CYS A 313 -17.65 -2.38 -10.30
CA CYS A 313 -18.66 -3.45 -10.29
C CYS A 313 -19.67 -3.34 -9.14
N LEU A 314 -19.31 -2.70 -8.02
CA LEU A 314 -20.05 -2.69 -6.76
C LEU A 314 -20.32 -1.27 -6.26
N LYS A 315 -21.38 -1.12 -5.44
CA LYS A 315 -21.64 0.13 -4.71
C LYS A 315 -20.50 0.41 -3.73
N HIS A 316 -20.19 1.69 -3.50
CA HIS A 316 -19.09 2.15 -2.63
C HIS A 316 -19.03 1.43 -1.28
N ARG A 317 -20.17 1.21 -0.63
CA ARG A 317 -20.23 0.56 0.68
C ARG A 317 -19.81 -0.91 0.61
N LEU A 318 -20.14 -1.62 -0.46
CA LEU A 318 -19.78 -3.03 -0.67
C LEU A 318 -18.33 -3.17 -1.13
N ALA A 319 -17.82 -2.22 -1.91
CA ALA A 319 -16.43 -2.23 -2.36
C ALA A 319 -15.43 -2.18 -1.18
N LEU A 320 -15.77 -1.50 -0.08
CA LEU A 320 -14.96 -1.48 1.15
C LEU A 320 -14.89 -2.86 1.85
N TRP A 321 -15.86 -3.75 1.61
CA TRP A 321 -15.88 -5.08 2.22
C TRP A 321 -15.04 -6.10 1.44
N LEU A 322 -14.56 -5.75 0.24
CA LEU A 322 -13.83 -6.67 -0.64
C LEU A 322 -12.66 -7.39 0.07
N PRO A 323 -11.83 -6.76 0.93
CA PRO A 323 -10.75 -7.48 1.60
C PRO A 323 -11.21 -8.56 2.60
N PHE A 324 -12.50 -8.61 2.91
CA PHE A 324 -13.11 -9.51 3.91
C PHE A 324 -14.20 -10.41 3.32
N LEU A 325 -14.45 -10.31 2.01
CA LEU A 325 -15.35 -11.20 1.26
C LEU A 325 -14.57 -12.43 0.78
#